data_AF-A0A537TKR3-F1
#
_entry.id   AF-A0A537TKR3-F1
#
_cell.length_a   1.000
_cell.length_b   1.000
_cell.length_c   1.000
_cell.angle_alpha   90.00
_cell.angle_beta   90.00
_cell.angle_gamma   90.00
#
_symmetry.space_group_name_H-M   'P 1'
#
loop_
_entity.id
_entity.type
_entity.pdbx_description
1 polymer ?
#
loop_
_entity_poly.entity_id
_entity_poly.type
_entity_poly.pdbx_seq_one_letter_code
_entity_poly.pdbx_strand_id
1 'polypeptide(L)'
;MATLAFNHEEIAARELRSELYELDGISRAAVEAHYKLYEGYVNKRNEILRKLAEVEVSSANQVYSEIRALKVDLTFAIGGVKNHEIYFAHLGGGGGDPEGAIATLIERDFGGVAGWRADLKATGMAGRGWAWTAYDWDE
;
A
#
# COMPACT_ATOMS: atom_id res chain seq x y z
N MET A 1 -22.21 17.97 -16.73
CA MET A 1 -21.12 17.05 -17.10
C MET A 1 -20.99 16.00 -16.02
N ALA A 2 -21.00 14.71 -16.36
CA ALA A 2 -20.65 13.66 -15.41
C ALA A 2 -19.12 13.65 -15.30
N THR A 3 -18.58 13.74 -14.08
CA THR A 3 -17.14 13.59 -13.81
C THR A 3 -16.89 12.21 -13.22
N LEU A 4 -15.68 11.64 -13.33
CA LEU A 4 -15.38 10.31 -12.75
C LEU A 4 -14.64 10.41 -11.41
N ALA A 5 -14.42 11.63 -10.92
CA ALA A 5 -13.71 11.93 -9.67
C ALA A 5 -14.35 13.11 -8.93
N PHE A 6 -15.64 12.98 -8.59
CA PHE A 6 -16.48 14.06 -8.04
C PHE A 6 -15.94 14.73 -6.76
N ASN A 7 -15.35 13.97 -5.84
CA ASN A 7 -14.89 14.45 -4.53
C ASN A 7 -13.41 14.09 -4.30
N HIS A 8 -12.57 14.16 -5.33
CA HIS A 8 -11.17 13.80 -5.15
C HIS A 8 -10.42 14.90 -4.41
N GLU A 9 -9.83 14.54 -3.28
CA GLU A 9 -8.88 15.40 -2.57
C GLU A 9 -7.45 15.01 -2.94
N GLU A 10 -6.65 16.03 -3.23
CA GLU A 10 -5.21 15.87 -3.29
C GLU A 10 -4.66 15.60 -1.90
N ILE A 11 -3.76 14.63 -1.83
CA ILE A 11 -3.08 14.26 -0.59
C ILE A 11 -1.59 14.55 -0.71
N ALA A 12 -0.92 14.78 0.42
CA ALA A 12 0.53 14.80 0.51
C ALA A 12 1.03 13.44 1.01
N ALA A 13 2.30 13.13 0.72
CA ALA A 13 2.97 12.01 1.35
C ALA A 13 3.05 12.26 2.86
N ARG A 14 2.73 11.23 3.66
CA ARG A 14 2.79 11.32 5.12
C ARG A 14 4.24 11.42 5.56
N GLU A 15 4.50 12.34 6.49
CA GLU A 15 5.82 12.43 7.13
C GLU A 15 6.18 11.13 7.85
N LEU A 16 7.43 10.71 7.69
CA LEU A 16 7.96 9.54 8.39
C LEU A 16 8.37 9.92 9.81
N ARG A 17 8.16 8.99 10.74
CA ARG A 17 8.70 9.09 12.09
C ARG A 17 10.24 9.03 12.03
N SER A 18 10.92 9.85 12.82
CA SER A 18 12.38 10.00 12.75
C SER A 18 13.14 8.69 13.04
N GLU A 19 12.56 7.79 13.83
CA GLU A 19 13.16 6.50 14.17
C GLU A 19 13.28 5.57 12.96
N LEU A 20 12.47 5.78 11.92
CA LEU A 20 12.53 4.97 10.71
C LEU A 20 13.85 5.17 9.93
N TYR A 21 14.60 6.24 10.19
CA TYR A 21 15.89 6.47 9.56
C TYR A 21 17.06 5.79 10.27
N GLU A 22 16.81 5.13 11.41
CA GLU A 22 17.82 4.49 12.28
C GLU A 22 17.44 3.03 12.58
N LEU A 23 16.77 2.36 11.64
CA LEU A 23 16.32 0.98 11.79
C LEU A 23 17.49 -0.02 11.80
N ASP A 24 17.34 -1.09 12.58
CA ASP A 24 18.19 -2.27 12.45
C ASP A 24 17.74 -3.10 11.23
N GLY A 25 18.70 -3.50 10.39
CA GLY A 25 18.47 -4.28 9.17
C GLY A 25 17.98 -3.51 7.93
N ILE A 26 17.59 -2.23 8.03
CA ILE A 26 17.20 -1.39 6.88
C ILE A 26 17.96 -0.06 6.96
N SER A 27 18.83 0.23 6.00
CA SER A 27 19.66 1.43 6.03
C SER A 27 18.85 2.71 5.80
N ARG A 28 19.31 3.84 6.36
CA ARG A 28 18.77 5.18 6.08
C ARG A 28 18.60 5.44 4.57
N ALA A 29 19.62 5.13 3.78
CA ALA A 29 19.59 5.34 2.33
C ALA A 29 18.47 4.53 1.65
N ALA A 30 18.22 3.30 2.11
CA ALA A 30 17.11 2.49 1.61
C ALA A 30 15.76 3.11 2.00
N VAL A 31 15.61 3.60 3.23
CA VAL A 31 14.39 4.28 3.71
C VAL A 31 14.11 5.55 2.90
N GLU A 32 15.11 6.40 2.69
CA GLU A 32 14.99 7.63 1.90
C GLU A 32 14.63 7.34 0.43
N ALA A 33 15.29 6.36 -0.19
CA ALA A 33 14.97 5.96 -1.55
C ALA A 33 13.55 5.39 -1.67
N HIS A 34 13.12 4.59 -0.69
CA HIS A 34 11.79 4.00 -0.67
C HIS A 34 10.70 5.05 -0.39
N TYR A 35 10.99 6.04 0.45
CA TYR A 35 10.11 7.20 0.66
C TYR A 35 9.90 8.00 -0.62
N LYS A 36 10.95 8.23 -1.41
CA LYS A 36 10.84 8.91 -2.71
C LYS A 36 9.93 8.16 -3.71
N LEU A 37 9.92 6.83 -3.68
CA LEU A 37 8.97 6.03 -4.46
C LEU A 37 7.53 6.26 -3.99
N TYR A 38 7.31 6.26 -2.66
CA TYR A 38 6.02 6.58 -2.06
C TYR A 38 5.51 7.98 -2.47
N GLU A 39 6.34 9.01 -2.40
CA GLU A 39 6.01 10.36 -2.90
C GLU A 39 5.59 10.34 -4.38
N GLY A 40 6.29 9.55 -5.20
CA GLY A 40 5.94 9.31 -6.60
C GLY A 40 4.52 8.77 -6.77
N TYR A 41 4.13 7.76 -5.98
CA TYR A 41 2.78 7.19 -6.04
C TYR A 41 1.70 8.18 -5.62
N VAL A 42 1.95 8.98 -4.57
CA VAL A 42 1.04 10.04 -4.12
C VAL A 42 0.83 11.07 -5.24
N ASN A 43 1.92 11.56 -5.82
CA ASN A 43 1.87 12.54 -6.91
C ASN A 43 1.11 12.01 -8.13
N LYS A 44 1.34 10.74 -8.51
CA LYS A 44 0.64 10.11 -9.64
C LYS A 44 -0.83 9.85 -9.35
N ARG A 45 -1.19 9.44 -8.13
CA ARG A 45 -2.59 9.34 -7.70
C ARG A 45 -3.31 10.68 -7.90
N ASN A 46 -2.75 11.77 -7.40
CA ASN A 46 -3.37 13.09 -7.53
C ASN A 46 -3.48 13.52 -9.00
N GLU A 47 -2.43 13.32 -9.80
CA GLU A 47 -2.44 13.60 -11.24
C GLU A 47 -3.54 12.84 -11.99
N ILE A 48 -3.68 11.55 -11.72
CA ILE A 48 -4.68 10.69 -12.38
C ILE A 48 -6.10 11.11 -11.95
N LEU A 49 -6.31 11.45 -10.69
CA LEU A 49 -7.62 11.91 -10.21
C LEU A 49 -8.05 13.23 -10.85
N ARG A 50 -7.12 14.19 -11.05
CA ARG A 50 -7.39 15.40 -11.84
C ARG A 50 -7.81 15.07 -13.28
N LYS A 51 -7.06 14.19 -13.96
CA LYS A 51 -7.41 13.76 -15.33
C LYS A 51 -8.76 13.04 -15.39
N LEU A 52 -9.07 12.19 -14.42
CA LEU A 52 -10.38 11.54 -14.30
C LEU A 52 -11.50 12.54 -14.00
N ALA A 53 -11.18 13.68 -13.38
CA ALA A 53 -12.16 14.72 -13.13
C ALA A 53 -12.57 15.46 -14.42
N GLU A 54 -11.62 15.60 -15.35
CA GLU A 54 -11.74 16.35 -16.61
C GLU A 54 -12.11 15.47 -17.82
N VAL A 55 -11.94 14.15 -17.75
CA VAL A 55 -12.18 13.25 -18.88
C VAL A 55 -13.66 13.20 -19.27
N GLU A 56 -13.94 13.32 -20.57
CA GLU A 56 -15.29 13.19 -21.12
C GLU A 56 -15.79 11.75 -21.00
N VAL A 57 -16.78 11.52 -20.14
CA VAL A 57 -17.32 10.16 -19.88
C VAL A 57 -17.84 9.49 -21.14
N SER A 58 -18.41 10.25 -22.07
CA SER A 58 -18.90 9.76 -23.36
C SER A 58 -17.80 9.26 -24.30
N SER A 59 -16.52 9.57 -24.02
CA SER A 59 -15.38 9.04 -24.79
C SER A 59 -15.09 7.56 -24.53
N ALA A 60 -15.72 6.97 -23.51
CA ALA A 60 -15.59 5.56 -23.19
C ALA A 60 -15.96 4.67 -24.38
N ASN A 61 -15.04 3.79 -24.80
CA ASN A 61 -15.31 2.77 -25.81
C ASN A 61 -14.39 1.55 -25.61
N GLN A 62 -14.70 0.46 -26.32
CA GLN A 62 -14.03 -0.82 -26.12
C GLN A 62 -12.62 -0.87 -26.75
N VAL A 63 -12.38 -0.14 -27.85
CA VAL A 63 -11.12 -0.22 -28.61
C VAL A 63 -10.03 0.61 -27.92
N TYR A 64 -10.17 1.93 -27.87
CA TYR A 64 -9.25 2.85 -27.21
C TYR A 64 -9.99 3.68 -26.16
N SER A 65 -9.59 3.58 -24.89
CA SER A 65 -10.23 4.35 -23.83
C SER A 65 -9.21 4.94 -22.86
N GLU A 66 -9.14 6.26 -22.85
CA GLU A 66 -8.38 7.04 -21.86
C GLU A 66 -8.86 6.71 -20.44
N ILE A 67 -10.18 6.58 -20.24
CA ILE A 67 -10.79 6.23 -18.96
C ILE A 67 -10.28 4.88 -18.46
N ARG A 68 -10.17 3.88 -19.35
CA ARG A 68 -9.62 2.56 -19.00
C ARG A 68 -8.17 2.67 -18.58
N ALA A 69 -7.34 3.39 -19.34
CA ALA A 69 -5.93 3.61 -19.01
C ALA A 69 -5.78 4.28 -17.64
N LEU A 70 -6.46 5.41 -17.43
CA LEU A 70 -6.44 6.15 -16.17
C LEU A 70 -6.91 5.30 -14.99
N LYS A 71 -7.96 4.48 -15.14
CA LYS A 71 -8.44 3.62 -14.04
C LYS A 71 -7.45 2.50 -13.71
N VAL A 72 -6.82 1.89 -14.71
CA VAL A 72 -5.77 0.89 -14.47
C VAL A 72 -4.59 1.53 -13.74
N ASP A 73 -4.10 2.67 -14.21
CA ASP A 73 -3.01 3.39 -13.58
C ASP A 73 -3.36 3.86 -12.16
N LEU A 74 -4.61 4.27 -11.94
CA LEU A 74 -5.09 4.67 -10.61
C LEU A 74 -5.01 3.50 -9.63
N THR A 75 -5.39 2.27 -10.04
CA THR A 75 -5.28 1.10 -9.15
C THR A 75 -3.85 0.86 -8.71
N PHE A 76 -2.89 1.03 -9.63
CA PHE A 76 -1.46 0.88 -9.32
C PHE A 76 -0.97 1.99 -8.38
N ALA A 77 -1.32 3.25 -8.65
CA ALA A 77 -0.94 4.38 -7.80
C ALA A 77 -1.55 4.29 -6.40
N ILE A 78 -2.84 3.93 -6.28
CA ILE A 78 -3.50 3.75 -4.98
C ILE A 78 -2.89 2.57 -4.22
N GLY A 79 -2.64 1.45 -4.87
CA GLY A 79 -1.94 0.31 -4.26
C GLY A 79 -0.55 0.73 -3.75
N GLY A 80 0.21 1.47 -4.56
CA GLY A 80 1.48 2.07 -4.14
C GLY A 80 1.34 2.91 -2.87
N VAL A 81 0.39 3.85 -2.83
CA VAL A 81 0.14 4.68 -1.65
C VAL A 81 -0.19 3.83 -0.41
N LYS A 82 -1.17 2.93 -0.51
CA LYS A 82 -1.66 2.16 0.64
C LYS A 82 -0.62 1.19 1.17
N ASN A 83 0.12 0.53 0.30
CA ASN A 83 1.13 -0.43 0.70
C ASN A 83 2.28 0.25 1.45
N HIS A 84 2.73 1.40 0.95
CA HIS A 84 3.83 2.14 1.60
C HIS A 84 3.38 2.81 2.91
N GLU A 85 2.15 3.36 2.96
CA GLU A 85 1.59 3.89 4.22
C GLU A 85 1.55 2.82 5.31
N ILE A 86 1.10 1.61 4.99
CA ILE A 86 1.05 0.49 5.93
C ILE A 86 2.47 0.04 6.31
N TYR A 87 3.36 -0.13 5.32
CA TYR A 87 4.76 -0.49 5.51
C TYR A 87 5.47 0.41 6.52
N PHE A 88 5.45 1.73 6.31
CA PHE A 88 6.13 2.65 7.22
C PHE A 88 5.45 2.78 8.59
N ALA A 89 4.13 2.58 8.67
CA ALA A 89 3.38 2.67 9.91
C ALA A 89 3.73 1.54 10.90
N HIS A 90 4.03 0.32 10.41
CA HIS A 90 4.30 -0.83 11.28
C HIS A 90 5.79 -1.14 11.51
N LEU A 91 6.72 -0.40 10.90
CA LEU A 91 8.16 -0.55 11.15
C LEU A 91 8.60 0.11 12.46
N GLY A 92 9.77 -0.30 12.96
CA GLY A 92 10.36 0.23 14.20
C GLY A 92 9.84 -0.46 15.47
N GLY A 93 10.04 0.20 16.61
CA GLY A 93 9.75 -0.39 17.93
C GLY A 93 10.82 -1.40 18.39
N GLY A 94 10.55 -2.09 19.50
CA GLY A 94 11.46 -3.09 20.08
C GLY A 94 11.40 -4.48 19.43
N GLY A 95 10.56 -4.66 18.41
CA GLY A 95 10.22 -5.98 17.87
C GLY A 95 9.50 -6.85 18.90
N GLY A 96 9.57 -8.17 18.71
CA GLY A 96 8.97 -9.17 19.62
C GLY A 96 7.86 -9.98 18.99
N ASP A 97 7.23 -10.81 19.82
CA ASP A 97 6.06 -11.59 19.45
C ASP A 97 4.78 -10.73 19.62
N PRO A 98 3.76 -10.91 18.76
CA PRO A 98 2.52 -10.16 18.87
C PRO A 98 1.78 -10.52 20.17
N GLU A 99 1.05 -9.55 20.72
CA GLU A 99 0.27 -9.69 21.96
C GLU A 99 -1.23 -9.39 21.73
N GLY A 100 -2.07 -9.78 22.69
CA GLY A 100 -3.50 -9.45 22.67
C GLY A 100 -4.31 -10.22 21.61
N ALA A 101 -5.29 -9.54 21.00
CA ALA A 101 -6.24 -10.16 20.07
C ALA A 101 -5.54 -10.79 18.86
N ILE A 102 -4.52 -10.13 18.31
CA ILE A 102 -3.76 -10.64 17.16
C ILE A 102 -2.98 -11.92 17.52
N ALA A 103 -2.46 -12.05 18.74
CA ALA A 103 -1.79 -13.27 19.18
C ALA A 103 -2.75 -14.46 19.22
N THR A 104 -3.99 -14.24 19.66
CA THR A 104 -5.04 -15.27 19.69
C THR A 104 -5.42 -15.72 18.28
N LEU A 105 -5.53 -14.78 17.33
CA LEU A 105 -5.81 -15.10 15.92
C LEU A 105 -4.65 -15.87 15.28
N ILE A 106 -3.40 -15.46 15.57
CA ILE A 106 -2.21 -16.16 15.08
C ILE A 106 -2.14 -17.60 15.60
N GLU A 107 -2.47 -17.82 16.88
CA GLU A 107 -2.54 -19.16 17.45
C GLU A 107 -3.61 -20.01 16.74
N ARG A 108 -4.81 -19.45 16.53
CA ARG A 108 -5.92 -20.11 15.85
C ARG A 108 -5.60 -20.51 14.41
N ASP A 109 -5.06 -19.58 13.63
CA ASP A 109 -4.99 -19.72 12.16
C ASP A 109 -3.65 -20.29 11.67
N PHE A 110 -2.58 -20.12 12.44
CA PHE A 110 -1.23 -20.51 12.03
C PHE A 110 -0.58 -21.53 12.99
N GLY A 111 -1.27 -21.94 14.06
CA GLY A 111 -0.71 -22.83 15.08
C GLY A 111 0.44 -22.17 15.87
N GLY A 112 0.41 -20.85 15.97
CA GLY A 112 1.34 -20.05 16.77
C GLY A 112 2.32 -19.20 15.96
N VAL A 113 3.06 -18.35 16.67
CA VAL A 113 3.93 -17.30 16.10
C VAL A 113 5.01 -17.87 15.17
N ALA A 114 5.54 -19.05 15.46
CA ALA A 114 6.53 -19.70 14.62
C ALA A 114 5.95 -20.11 13.25
N GLY A 115 4.74 -20.67 13.24
CA GLY A 115 4.02 -21.04 12.02
C GLY A 115 3.71 -19.80 11.18
N TRP A 116 3.15 -18.76 11.80
CA TRP A 116 2.87 -17.49 11.14
C TRP A 116 4.12 -16.85 10.50
N ARG A 117 5.24 -16.79 11.24
CA ARG A 117 6.50 -16.25 10.70
C ARG A 117 7.03 -17.07 9.52
N ALA A 118 6.92 -18.39 9.59
CA ALA A 118 7.37 -19.27 8.50
C ALA A 118 6.53 -19.06 7.25
N ASP A 119 5.20 -19.01 7.40
CA ASP A 119 4.24 -18.76 6.32
C ASP A 119 4.48 -17.40 5.66
N LEU A 120 4.51 -16.31 6.45
CA LEU A 120 4.66 -14.96 5.91
C LEU A 120 6.00 -14.78 5.18
N LYS A 121 7.09 -15.36 5.69
CA LYS A 121 8.40 -15.34 5.03
C LYS A 121 8.38 -16.11 3.72
N ALA A 122 7.82 -17.33 3.72
CA ALA A 122 7.71 -18.14 2.51
C ALA A 122 6.87 -17.43 1.43
N THR A 123 5.73 -16.86 1.82
CA THR A 123 4.85 -16.05 0.97
C THR A 123 5.58 -14.85 0.38
N GLY A 124 6.31 -14.10 1.21
CA GLY A 124 7.12 -12.96 0.76
C GLY A 124 8.24 -13.36 -0.21
N MET A 125 8.92 -14.48 0.02
CA MET A 125 9.98 -14.99 -0.87
C MET A 125 9.44 -15.50 -2.21
N ALA A 126 8.25 -16.09 -2.22
CA ALA A 126 7.62 -16.60 -3.44
C ALA A 126 6.94 -15.48 -4.26
N GLY A 127 6.52 -14.40 -3.60
CA GLY A 127 5.80 -13.30 -4.21
C GLY A 127 6.66 -12.38 -5.08
N ARG A 128 6.02 -11.79 -6.09
CA ARG A 128 6.56 -10.61 -6.82
C ARG A 128 5.75 -9.40 -6.41
N GLY A 129 6.12 -8.78 -5.29
CA GLY A 129 5.40 -7.64 -4.72
C GLY A 129 5.36 -7.70 -3.19
N TRP A 130 4.16 -7.64 -2.64
CA TRP A 130 3.91 -7.56 -1.19
C TRP A 130 3.36 -8.87 -0.65
N ALA A 131 3.71 -9.20 0.60
CA ALA A 131 3.05 -10.23 1.37
C ALA A 131 2.28 -9.59 2.54
N TRP A 132 1.09 -10.10 2.81
CA TRP A 132 0.18 -9.54 3.78
C TRP A 132 -0.24 -10.62 4.78
N THR A 133 -0.26 -10.26 6.05
CA THR A 133 -1.13 -10.92 7.02
C THR A 133 -2.35 -10.01 7.16
N ALA A 134 -3.52 -10.52 6.79
CA ALA A 134 -4.77 -9.78 6.77
C ALA A 134 -5.81 -10.46 7.64
N TYR A 135 -6.76 -9.67 8.14
CA TYR A 135 -7.95 -10.18 8.78
C TYR A 135 -9.07 -10.23 7.74
N ASP A 136 -9.60 -11.42 7.48
CA ASP A 136 -10.82 -11.57 6.69
C ASP A 136 -12.02 -11.23 7.57
N TRP A 137 -12.93 -10.40 7.06
CA TRP A 137 -14.13 -10.01 7.81
C TRP A 137 -15.32 -10.94 7.53
N ASP A 138 -15.22 -11.77 6.48
CA ASP A 138 -16.32 -12.62 6.00
C ASP A 138 -16.18 -14.07 6.47
N GLU A 139 -14.95 -14.55 6.69
CA GLU A 139 -14.60 -15.91 7.16
C GLU A 139 -13.89 -15.89 8.52
#